data_AF-A0A8S0U1R8-F1
#
_entry.id   AF-A0A8S0U1R8-F1
#
_cell.length_a   1.000
_cell.length_b   1.000
_cell.length_c   1.000
_cell.angle_alpha   90.00
_cell.angle_beta   90.00
_cell.angle_gamma   90.00
#
_symmetry.space_group_name_H-M   'P 1'
#
loop_
_entity.id
_entity.type
_entity.pdbx_description
1 polymer ?
#
loop_
_entity_poly.entity_id
_entity_poly.type
_entity_poly.pdbx_seq_one_letter_code
_entity_poly.pdbx_strand_id
1 'polypeptide(L)'
;MASTTESVRCFEQKKMAIVVTHCKQGRRLIKIKGVPIKLVQPEILRYKAFEPILLLRRHQFFGVDEDPCQAWWSHLPNIRYRSVHREALVAFYQKYLDEQSKNEMKNILVR
;
A
#
# COMPACT_ATOMS: atom_id res chain seq x y z
N MET A 1 -28.62 2.45 3.00
CA MET A 1 -27.79 2.38 4.21
C MET A 1 -26.34 2.33 3.75
N ALA A 2 -25.53 3.33 4.06
CA ALA A 2 -24.12 3.32 3.65
C ALA A 2 -23.40 2.22 4.45
N SER A 3 -23.01 1.14 3.80
CA SER A 3 -22.19 0.10 4.41
C SER A 3 -20.85 0.70 4.82
N THR A 4 -20.57 0.75 6.12
CA THR A 4 -19.29 1.23 6.66
C THR A 4 -18.17 0.36 6.10
N THR A 5 -17.47 0.86 5.07
CA THR A 5 -16.38 0.10 4.44
C THR A 5 -15.14 0.21 5.32
N GLU A 6 -14.64 -0.94 5.75
CA GLU A 6 -13.39 -1.04 6.50
C GLU A 6 -12.27 -0.39 5.69
N SER A 7 -11.70 0.68 6.25
CA SER A 7 -10.70 1.48 5.56
C SER A 7 -9.70 2.11 6.52
N VAL A 8 -8.48 2.21 6.03
CA VAL A 8 -7.33 2.84 6.70
C VAL A 8 -6.69 3.82 5.73
N ARG A 9 -6.30 4.98 6.25
CA ARG A 9 -5.48 5.95 5.55
C ARG A 9 -4.13 6.03 6.22
N CYS A 10 -3.08 5.75 5.46
CA CYS A 10 -1.70 5.88 5.92
C CYS A 10 -1.01 6.96 5.09
N PHE A 11 -0.16 7.74 5.74
CA PHE A 11 0.68 8.74 5.07
C PHE A 11 2.13 8.46 5.41
N GLU A 12 3.00 8.64 4.43
CA GLU A 12 4.45 8.65 4.67
C GLU A 12 5.01 9.93 4.07
N GLN A 13 5.87 10.58 4.84
CA GLN A 13 6.58 11.78 4.45
C GLN A 13 8.07 11.48 4.34
N LYS A 14 8.65 11.73 3.16
CA LYS A 14 10.11 11.68 2.97
C LYS A 14 10.58 12.96 2.32
N LYS A 15 11.38 13.74 3.06
CA LYS A 15 11.76 15.11 2.68
C LYS A 15 10.51 15.92 2.34
N MET A 16 10.32 16.21 1.05
CA MET A 16 9.27 17.08 0.53
C MET A 16 8.18 16.30 -0.21
N ALA A 17 8.31 14.97 -0.33
CA ALA A 17 7.31 14.13 -0.96
C ALA A 17 6.40 13.52 0.11
N ILE A 18 5.09 13.70 -0.06
CA ILE A 18 4.07 13.06 0.76
C ILE A 18 3.31 12.06 -0.12
N VAL A 19 3.17 10.84 0.40
CA VAL A 19 2.37 9.80 -0.25
C VAL A 19 1.31 9.35 0.74
N VAL A 20 0.06 9.33 0.27
CA VAL A 20 -1.11 8.94 1.05
C VAL A 20 -1.70 7.71 0.39
N THR A 21 -1.82 6.62 1.14
CA THR A 21 -2.45 5.39 0.63
C THR A 21 -3.75 5.13 1.34
N HIS A 22 -4.78 4.85 0.56
CA HIS A 22 -6.06 4.41 1.04
C HIS A 22 -6.11 2.88 0.92
N CYS A 23 -6.18 2.19 2.05
CA CYS A 23 -6.47 0.76 2.10
C CYS A 23 -7.94 0.57 2.42
N LYS A 24 -8.62 -0.26 1.64
CA LYS A 24 -10.03 -0.63 1.83
C LYS A 24 -10.16 -2.14 1.76
N GLN A 25 -11.12 -2.71 2.46
CA GLN A 25 -11.47 -4.10 2.24
C GLN A 25 -12.08 -4.27 0.84
N GLY A 26 -11.59 -5.23 0.05
CA GLY A 26 -11.94 -5.32 -1.37
C GLY A 26 -11.38 -6.54 -2.12
N ARG A 27 -11.31 -6.42 -3.45
CA ARG A 27 -11.04 -7.54 -4.38
C ARG A 27 -9.61 -7.61 -4.90
N ARG A 28 -8.65 -7.01 -4.17
CA ARG A 28 -7.23 -6.96 -4.52
C ARG A 28 -6.94 -6.09 -5.75
N LEU A 29 -7.54 -4.90 -5.77
CA LEU A 29 -7.31 -3.88 -6.77
C LEU A 29 -6.28 -2.88 -6.24
N ILE A 30 -5.17 -2.74 -6.95
CA ILE A 30 -4.11 -1.78 -6.60
C ILE A 30 -4.01 -0.76 -7.72
N LYS A 31 -4.28 0.51 -7.39
CA LYS A 31 -4.26 1.62 -8.34
C LYS A 31 -3.37 2.74 -7.86
N ILE A 32 -2.42 3.16 -8.69
CA ILE A 32 -1.61 4.33 -8.43
C ILE A 32 -2.21 5.49 -9.21
N LYS A 33 -2.69 6.52 -8.52
CA LYS A 33 -3.35 7.68 -9.15
C LYS A 33 -4.49 7.28 -10.12
N GLY A 34 -5.28 6.26 -9.77
CA GLY A 34 -6.38 5.75 -10.61
C GLY A 34 -5.95 4.83 -11.75
N VAL A 35 -4.65 4.66 -12.00
CA VAL A 35 -4.10 3.73 -13.00
C VAL A 35 -3.79 2.39 -12.33
N PRO A 36 -4.21 1.24 -12.89
CA PRO A 36 -3.89 -0.05 -12.32
C PRO A 36 -2.37 -0.27 -12.35
N ILE A 37 -1.82 -0.89 -11.30
CA ILE A 37 -0.37 -1.05 -11.09
C ILE A 37 0.38 -1.69 -12.29
N LYS A 38 -0.30 -2.52 -13.10
CA LYS A 38 0.27 -3.15 -14.31
C LYS A 38 0.59 -2.14 -15.44
N LEU A 39 -0.15 -1.03 -15.50
CA LEU A 39 -0.06 -0.04 -16.59
C LEU A 39 0.69 1.23 -16.15
N VAL A 40 1.22 1.25 -14.92
CA VAL A 40 1.96 2.41 -14.40
C VAL A 40 3.29 2.55 -15.13
N GLN A 41 3.51 3.71 -15.73
CA GLN A 41 4.80 4.19 -16.20
C GLN A 41 5.35 5.22 -15.21
N PRO A 42 6.67 5.33 -15.00
CA PRO A 42 7.76 4.52 -15.56
C PRO A 42 7.91 3.14 -14.89
N GLU A 43 8.57 2.20 -15.56
CA GLU A 43 8.74 0.82 -15.12
C GLU A 43 9.44 0.69 -13.75
N ILE A 44 10.37 1.60 -13.45
CA ILE A 44 11.06 1.68 -12.15
C ILE A 44 10.06 1.89 -11.01
N LEU A 45 9.01 2.69 -11.24
CA LEU A 45 7.97 2.95 -10.25
C LEU A 45 7.10 1.73 -10.03
N ARG A 46 6.81 1.03 -11.13
CA ARG A 46 6.06 -0.22 -11.14
C ARG A 46 6.76 -1.26 -10.26
N TYR A 47 8.06 -1.50 -10.44
CA TYR A 47 8.80 -2.45 -9.60
C TYR A 47 8.77 -2.08 -8.10
N LYS A 48 8.89 -0.79 -7.77
CA LYS A 48 8.82 -0.33 -6.37
C LYS A 48 7.47 -0.59 -5.71
N ALA A 49 6.37 -0.47 -6.46
CA ALA A 49 5.02 -0.74 -5.96
C ALA A 49 4.70 -2.24 -5.92
N PHE A 50 5.30 -3.05 -6.81
CA PHE A 50 5.07 -4.49 -6.84
C PHE A 50 5.79 -5.25 -5.73
N GLU A 51 6.86 -4.71 -5.19
CA GLU A 51 7.70 -5.37 -4.19
C GLU A 51 6.95 -5.94 -2.96
N PRO A 52 6.08 -5.20 -2.24
CA PRO A 52 5.32 -5.77 -1.13
C PRO A 52 4.36 -6.89 -1.56
N ILE A 53 3.82 -6.81 -2.78
CA ILE A 53 2.94 -7.84 -3.36
C ILE A 53 3.73 -9.10 -3.74
N LEU A 54 5.01 -8.95 -4.11
CA LEU A 54 5.89 -10.07 -4.44
C LEU A 54 6.43 -10.74 -3.18
N LEU A 55 6.73 -9.97 -2.13
CA LEU A 55 7.19 -10.48 -0.84
C LEU A 55 6.09 -11.25 -0.11
N LEU A 56 4.88 -10.72 -0.12
CA LEU A 56 3.72 -11.41 0.42
C LEU A 56 3.28 -12.47 -0.58
N ARG A 57 3.20 -13.73 -0.16
CA ARG A 57 2.62 -14.77 -1.03
C ARG A 57 1.18 -14.36 -1.39
N ARG A 58 0.76 -14.65 -2.62
CA ARG A 58 -0.55 -14.22 -3.17
C ARG A 58 -1.76 -14.51 -2.27
N HIS A 59 -1.64 -15.48 -1.36
CA HIS A 59 -2.67 -15.89 -0.43
C HIS A 59 -2.90 -14.89 0.73
N GLN A 60 -1.86 -14.19 1.20
CA GLN A 60 -1.96 -13.26 2.33
C GLN A 60 -2.54 -11.90 1.92
N PHE A 61 -2.49 -11.54 0.63
CA PHE A 61 -3.05 -10.28 0.11
C PHE A 61 -4.54 -10.37 -0.26
N PHE A 62 -5.23 -11.44 0.14
CA PHE A 62 -6.65 -11.60 -0.19
C PHE A 62 -7.48 -10.63 0.64
N GLY A 63 -8.16 -9.70 -0.02
CA GLY A 63 -9.19 -8.90 0.62
C GLY A 63 -8.89 -7.41 0.79
N VAL A 64 -7.78 -6.87 0.26
CA VAL A 64 -7.45 -5.43 0.41
C VAL A 64 -7.26 -4.76 -0.95
N ASP A 65 -7.98 -3.67 -1.16
CA ASP A 65 -7.80 -2.72 -2.27
C ASP A 65 -6.92 -1.56 -1.77
N GLU A 66 -5.90 -1.20 -2.56
CA GLU A 66 -4.97 -0.13 -2.21
C GLU A 66 -4.92 0.93 -3.30
N ASP A 67 -5.16 2.18 -2.90
CA ASP A 67 -5.09 3.33 -3.78
C ASP A 67 -4.06 4.35 -3.24
N PRO A 68 -2.77 4.21 -3.57
CA PRO A 68 -1.75 5.22 -3.29
C PRO A 68 -1.94 6.48 -4.16
N CYS A 69 -2.31 7.58 -3.50
CA CYS A 69 -2.28 8.94 -4.03
C CYS A 69 -0.97 9.64 -3.62
N GLN A 70 -0.41 10.47 -4.50
CA GLN A 70 0.76 11.29 -4.18
C GLN A 70 0.31 12.74 -4.04
N ALA A 71 0.60 13.36 -2.89
CA ALA A 71 0.32 14.77 -2.64
C ALA A 71 1.63 15.57 -2.55
N TRP A 72 1.76 16.50 -3.51
CA TRP A 72 2.69 17.63 -3.61
C TRP A 72 4.21 17.40 -3.61
N TRP A 73 4.86 18.19 -4.49
CA TRP A 73 6.30 18.30 -4.81
C TRP A 73 6.94 17.08 -5.52
N SER A 74 6.99 17.17 -6.86
CA SER A 74 7.48 16.14 -7.78
C SER A 74 8.67 16.63 -8.60
N HIS A 75 9.88 16.57 -8.04
CA HIS A 75 11.12 16.60 -8.86
C HIS A 75 12.17 15.55 -8.47
N LEU A 76 11.91 14.69 -7.46
CA LEU A 76 12.84 13.60 -7.12
C LEU A 76 12.27 12.23 -7.52
N PRO A 77 13.04 11.36 -8.22
CA PRO A 77 12.64 10.01 -8.63
C PRO A 77 12.53 9.00 -7.45
N ASN A 78 12.57 9.48 -6.21
CA ASN A 78 12.69 8.68 -4.99
C ASN A 78 11.38 8.56 -4.21
N ILE A 79 10.24 8.50 -4.90
CA ILE A 79 8.94 8.25 -4.28
C ILE A 79 8.97 6.84 -3.67
N ARG A 80 8.60 6.73 -2.37
CA ARG A 80 8.75 5.50 -1.58
C ARG A 80 7.47 4.66 -1.53
N TYR A 81 6.84 4.43 -2.69
CA TYR A 81 5.63 3.58 -2.81
C TYR A 81 5.77 2.26 -2.05
N ARG A 82 6.95 1.63 -2.12
CA ARG A 82 7.32 0.43 -1.35
C ARG A 82 6.96 0.50 0.14
N SER A 83 7.34 1.59 0.80
CA SER A 83 7.23 1.72 2.25
C SER A 83 5.79 2.01 2.68
N VAL A 84 5.09 2.88 1.95
CA VAL A 84 3.67 3.17 2.22
C VAL A 84 2.78 1.94 2.08
N HIS A 85 2.98 1.12 1.05
CA HIS A 85 2.19 -0.11 0.89
C HIS A 85 2.43 -1.08 2.07
N ARG A 86 3.68 -1.20 2.55
CA ARG A 86 4.00 -2.03 3.72
C ARG A 86 3.30 -1.55 4.98
N GLU A 87 3.39 -0.25 5.26
CA GLU A 87 2.76 0.34 6.44
C GLU A 87 1.23 0.26 6.37
N ALA A 88 0.65 0.47 5.19
CA ALA A 88 -0.79 0.47 5.03
C ALA A 88 -1.38 -0.94 5.25
N LEU A 89 -0.69 -1.99 4.82
CA LEU A 89 -1.05 -3.37 5.15
C LEU A 89 -0.94 -3.63 6.65
N VAL A 90 0.20 -3.31 7.26
CA VAL A 90 0.39 -3.52 8.71
C VAL A 90 -0.68 -2.79 9.52
N ALA A 91 -1.04 -1.57 9.12
CA ALA A 91 -2.08 -0.78 9.77
C ALA A 91 -3.49 -1.34 9.57
N PHE A 92 -3.77 -1.91 8.39
CA PHE A 92 -5.04 -2.60 8.14
C PHE A 92 -5.18 -3.84 9.04
N TYR A 93 -4.13 -4.65 9.14
CA TYR A 93 -4.13 -5.83 10.01
C TYR A 93 -4.22 -5.46 11.49
N GLN A 94 -3.56 -4.38 11.91
CA GLN A 94 -3.65 -3.89 13.29
C GLN A 94 -5.07 -3.46 13.69
N LYS A 95 -5.88 -2.98 12.74
CA LYS A 95 -7.21 -2.44 13.04
C LYS A 95 -8.33 -3.48 12.90
N TYR A 96 -8.23 -4.37 11.92
CA TYR A 96 -9.32 -5.27 11.52
C TYR A 96 -9.01 -6.76 11.73
N LEU A 97 -7.76 -7.11 12.03
CA LEU A 97 -7.31 -8.49 12.19
C LEU A 97 -6.52 -8.65 13.50
N ASP A 98 -5.91 -9.82 13.66
CA ASP A 98 -5.23 -10.23 14.89
C ASP A 98 -3.77 -9.73 14.99
N GLU A 99 -3.30 -9.51 16.22
CA GLU A 99 -1.93 -9.04 16.50
C GLU A 99 -0.88 -10.07 16.10
N GLN A 100 -1.21 -11.36 16.13
CA GLN A 100 -0.30 -12.41 15.66
C GLN A 100 0.03 -12.25 14.17
N SER A 101 -1.00 -12.07 13.32
CA SER A 101 -0.84 -11.92 11.88
C SER A 101 -0.05 -10.65 11.52
N LYS A 102 -0.27 -9.57 12.27
CA LYS A 102 0.50 -8.33 12.12
C LYS A 102 2.00 -8.54 12.35
N ASN A 103 2.39 -9.30 13.37
CA ASN A 103 3.80 -9.55 13.67
C ASN A 103 4.47 -10.42 12.60
N GLU A 104 3.75 -11.43 12.08
CA GLU A 104 4.20 -12.23 10.95
C GLU A 104 4.44 -11.35 9.70
N MET A 105 3.51 -10.45 9.39
CA MET A 105 3.64 -9.52 8.27
C MET A 105 4.78 -8.52 8.46
N LYS A 106 4.94 -7.96 9.67
CA LYS A 106 6.07 -7.08 9.97
C LYS A 106 7.40 -7.79 9.77
N ASN A 107 7.54 -9.04 10.20
CA ASN A 107 8.77 -9.81 10.03
C ASN A 107 9.11 -10.07 8.55
N ILE A 108 8.10 -10.30 7.70
CA ILE A 108 8.29 -10.50 6.26
C ILE A 108 8.65 -9.19 5.56
N LEU A 109 8.00 -8.09 5.93
CA LEU A 109 8.10 -6.80 5.24
C LEU A 109 9.28 -5.94 5.73
N VAL A 110 9.77 -6.10 6.96
CA VAL A 110 10.82 -5.24 7.55
C VAL A 110 12.23 -5.85 7.43
N ARG A 111 12.38 -6.96 6.70
CA ARG A 111 13.69 -7.54 6.40
C ARG A 111 14.55 -6.66 5.48
#